data_AF-A0A9X3WR62-F1
#
_entry.id   AF-A0A9X3WR62-F1
#
_cell.length_a   1.000
_cell.length_b   1.000
_cell.length_c   1.000
_cell.angle_alpha   90.00
_cell.angle_beta   90.00
_cell.angle_gamma   90.00
#
_symmetry.space_group_name_H-M   'P 1'
#
loop_
_entity.id
_entity.type
_entity.pdbx_description
1 polymer ?
#
loop_
_entity_poly.entity_id
_entity_poly.type
_entity_poly.pdbx_seq_one_letter_code
_entity_poly.pdbx_strand_id
1 'polypeptide(L)'
;MNTLLHLADSALQYHRGKQTGLWGLMGIVIAFLVVAFWDLIQPVFEMLGIVSLLDRMGLIYEDAPAMTAYRILIAFLALYLILIIVGAVLLAVYAAIFAISQNKTAHKILKISLYLIFSPVLIVIGLGRLYLHMKDKKWKKEDPHGYAEVKRLEKNRDVIEIMKYEGCEEGKSNILDHKEAYQRLNRLPTEGDHFFLIGVTYDREIYMLFPRPLDIKTSMYSGYILAEKVRVKKYNHLTDKPIGQLEREPISLVCRFIRTDWNPKEMDVLPTSLSDYEFIIDPKHSEDLIVALKGFATAKPYSLYVYMVQSHYFNSKDRLMNELKKEDISKEEFDGAVRKLKDYNVANEDIVRYIWEGNNYKESI
;
A
#
# COMPACT_ATOMS: atom_id res chain seq x y z
N MET A 1 10.91 -15.01 -50.35
CA MET A 1 10.91 -15.39 -48.92
C MET A 1 12.30 -15.30 -48.29
N ASN A 2 13.35 -15.87 -48.91
CA ASN A 2 14.74 -15.75 -48.41
C ASN A 2 15.24 -14.31 -48.25
N THR A 3 14.88 -13.39 -49.15
CA THR A 3 15.31 -11.98 -49.08
C THR A 3 14.77 -11.24 -47.85
N LEU A 4 13.52 -11.54 -47.44
CA LEU A 4 12.90 -10.95 -46.26
C LEU A 4 13.50 -11.50 -44.95
N LEU A 5 13.82 -12.80 -44.92
CA LEU A 5 14.50 -13.42 -43.78
C LEU A 5 15.93 -12.88 -43.60
N HIS A 6 16.68 -12.71 -44.69
CA HIS A 6 18.02 -12.11 -44.63
C HIS A 6 18.00 -10.62 -44.21
N LEU A 7 16.97 -9.86 -44.61
CA LEU A 7 16.77 -8.48 -44.14
C LEU A 7 16.43 -8.43 -42.65
N ALA A 8 15.59 -9.34 -42.15
CA ALA A 8 15.25 -9.43 -40.73
C ALA A 8 16.46 -9.85 -39.87
N ASP A 9 17.25 -10.83 -40.31
CA ASP A 9 18.47 -11.25 -39.62
C ASP A 9 19.54 -10.14 -39.61
N SER A 10 19.67 -9.40 -40.72
CA SER A 10 20.59 -8.26 -40.80
C SER A 10 20.17 -7.13 -39.86
N ALA A 11 18.87 -6.84 -39.75
CA ALA A 11 18.34 -5.85 -38.81
C ALA A 11 18.53 -6.29 -37.35
N LEU A 12 18.30 -7.57 -37.04
CA LEU A 12 18.53 -8.13 -35.70
C LEU A 12 20.01 -8.13 -35.31
N GLN A 13 20.92 -8.49 -36.22
CA GLN A 13 22.37 -8.39 -35.99
C GLN A 13 22.81 -6.94 -35.79
N TYR A 14 22.25 -5.99 -36.55
CA TYR A 14 22.51 -4.57 -36.37
C TYR A 14 22.06 -4.07 -34.99
N HIS A 15 20.86 -4.44 -34.54
CA HIS A 15 20.37 -4.09 -33.20
C HIS A 15 21.18 -4.73 -32.08
N ARG A 16 21.57 -6.01 -32.23
CA ARG A 16 22.44 -6.69 -31.27
C ARG A 16 23.83 -6.06 -31.22
N GLY A 17 24.42 -5.75 -32.37
CA GLY A 17 25.70 -5.06 -32.49
C GLY A 17 25.67 -3.64 -31.90
N LYS A 18 24.55 -2.92 -32.06
CA LYS A 18 24.35 -1.61 -31.45
C LYS A 18 24.22 -1.69 -29.94
N GLN A 19 23.51 -2.70 -29.42
CA GLN A 19 23.39 -2.92 -27.97
C GLN A 19 24.73 -3.34 -27.35
N THR A 20 25.41 -4.34 -27.91
CA THR A 20 26.73 -4.76 -27.40
C THR A 20 27.79 -3.67 -27.59
N GLY A 21 27.74 -2.93 -28.69
CA GLY A 21 28.63 -1.79 -28.95
C GLY A 21 28.43 -0.64 -27.96
N LEU A 22 27.18 -0.35 -27.57
CA LEU A 22 26.88 0.69 -26.57
C LEU A 22 27.37 0.28 -25.17
N TRP A 23 27.18 -0.99 -24.77
CA TRP A 23 27.74 -1.50 -23.52
C TRP A 23 29.27 -1.52 -23.52
N GLY A 24 29.90 -1.86 -24.66
CA GLY A 24 31.34 -1.79 -24.83
C GLY A 24 31.87 -0.36 -24.70
N LEU A 25 31.21 0.60 -25.35
CA LEU A 25 31.56 2.02 -25.26
C LEU A 25 31.37 2.56 -23.84
N MET A 26 30.28 2.19 -23.17
CA MET A 26 30.06 2.55 -21.77
C MET A 26 31.11 1.94 -20.85
N GLY A 27 31.53 0.69 -21.08
CA GLY A 27 32.62 0.05 -20.36
C GLY A 27 33.95 0.79 -20.52
N ILE A 28 34.25 1.27 -21.73
CA ILE A 28 35.43 2.10 -22.02
C ILE A 28 35.34 3.43 -21.26
N VAL A 29 34.19 4.11 -21.30
CA VAL A 29 33.97 5.38 -20.57
C VAL A 29 34.14 5.16 -19.06
N ILE A 30 33.57 4.10 -18.51
CA ILE A 30 33.72 3.74 -17.09
C ILE A 30 35.19 3.46 -16.76
N ALA A 31 35.93 2.75 -17.61
CA ALA A 31 37.35 2.49 -17.39
C ALA A 31 38.16 3.79 -17.33
N PHE A 32 37.89 4.75 -18.21
CA PHE A 32 38.50 6.08 -18.16
C PHE A 32 38.15 6.84 -16.88
N LEU A 33 36.89 6.79 -16.43
CA LEU A 33 36.48 7.41 -15.17
C LEU A 33 37.17 6.76 -13.96
N VAL A 34 37.30 5.43 -13.93
CA VAL A 34 38.00 4.72 -12.86
C VAL A 34 39.46 5.13 -12.79
N VAL A 35 40.14 5.27 -13.93
CA VAL A 35 41.53 5.76 -13.98
C VAL A 35 41.62 7.23 -13.56
N ALA A 36 40.72 8.08 -14.04
CA ALA A 36 40.73 9.51 -13.75
C ALA A 36 40.43 9.82 -12.27
N PHE A 37 39.64 9.00 -11.61
CA PHE A 37 39.24 9.14 -10.20
C PHE A 37 39.89 8.08 -9.30
N TRP A 38 41.01 7.50 -9.71
CA TRP A 38 41.65 6.41 -8.98
C TRP A 38 41.97 6.78 -7.52
N ASP A 39 42.46 7.99 -7.27
CA ASP A 39 42.81 8.47 -5.93
C ASP A 39 41.59 8.52 -4.98
N LEU A 40 40.38 8.71 -5.51
CA LEU A 40 39.13 8.68 -4.73
C LEU A 40 38.64 7.24 -4.52
N ILE A 41 38.89 6.37 -5.49
CA ILE A 41 38.42 4.98 -5.50
C ILE A 41 39.32 4.08 -4.63
N GLN A 42 40.63 4.31 -4.66
CA GLN A 42 41.63 3.50 -3.97
C GLN A 42 41.34 3.31 -2.46
N PRO A 43 41.00 4.35 -1.66
CA PRO A 43 40.69 4.18 -0.24
C PRO A 43 39.50 3.22 0.00
N VAL A 44 38.53 3.16 -0.91
CA VAL A 44 37.39 2.24 -0.82
C VAL A 44 37.86 0.80 -1.06
N PHE A 45 38.72 0.57 -2.04
CA PHE A 45 39.30 -0.75 -2.32
C PHE A 45 40.23 -1.23 -1.20
N GLU A 46 40.95 -0.31 -0.56
CA GLU A 46 41.75 -0.58 0.64
C GLU A 46 40.85 -0.94 1.83
N MET A 47 39.76 -0.19 2.07
CA MET A 47 38.79 -0.47 3.13
C MET A 47 38.13 -1.85 2.96
N LEU A 48 37.83 -2.25 1.73
CA LEU A 48 37.30 -3.59 1.41
C LEU A 48 38.37 -4.70 1.50
N GLY A 49 39.64 -4.35 1.73
CA GLY A 49 40.76 -5.27 1.83
C GLY A 49 41.23 -5.84 0.49
N ILE A 50 40.72 -5.35 -0.64
CA ILE A 50 41.02 -5.87 -1.98
C ILE A 50 42.49 -5.61 -2.32
N VAL A 51 42.99 -4.40 -2.06
CA VAL A 51 44.40 -4.05 -2.32
C VAL A 51 45.33 -4.97 -1.52
N SER A 52 45.05 -5.18 -0.23
CA SER A 52 45.83 -6.08 0.62
C SER A 52 45.80 -7.54 0.15
N LEU A 53 44.70 -7.97 -0.45
CA LEU A 53 44.55 -9.32 -0.98
C LEU A 53 45.35 -9.49 -2.28
N LEU A 54 45.28 -8.53 -3.19
CA LEU A 54 46.06 -8.52 -4.44
C LEU A 54 47.56 -8.45 -4.15
N ASP A 55 47.96 -7.65 -3.16
CA ASP A 55 49.34 -7.55 -2.71
C ASP A 55 49.84 -8.88 -2.10
N ARG A 56 49.07 -9.50 -1.21
CA ARG A 56 49.38 -10.84 -0.65
C ARG A 56 49.47 -11.94 -1.70
N MET A 57 48.72 -11.81 -2.79
CA MET A 57 48.80 -12.72 -3.95
C MET A 57 50.03 -12.44 -4.84
N GLY A 58 50.83 -11.42 -4.52
CA GLY A 58 52.02 -11.03 -5.29
C GLY A 58 51.68 -10.39 -6.64
N LEU A 59 50.49 -9.80 -6.76
CA LEU A 59 50.03 -9.17 -8.01
C LEU A 59 50.44 -7.70 -8.12
N ILE A 60 50.75 -7.04 -7.00
CA ILE A 60 51.17 -5.63 -6.95
C ILE A 60 52.70 -5.56 -6.85
N TYR A 61 53.30 -4.73 -7.71
CA TYR A 61 54.71 -4.34 -7.71
C TYR A 61 54.79 -2.80 -7.65
N GLU A 62 55.39 -2.28 -6.58
CA GLU A 62 55.46 -0.84 -6.30
C GLU A 62 56.26 -0.07 -7.36
N ASP A 63 57.37 -0.65 -7.84
CA ASP A 63 58.31 0.03 -8.76
C ASP A 63 58.00 -0.19 -10.25
N ALA A 64 56.99 -1.00 -10.58
CA ALA A 64 56.69 -1.38 -11.96
C ALA A 64 55.18 -1.45 -12.24
N PRO A 65 54.50 -0.30 -12.44
CA PRO A 65 53.06 -0.23 -12.68
C PRO A 65 52.59 -1.08 -13.87
N ALA A 66 53.40 -1.13 -14.94
CA ALA A 66 53.12 -1.95 -16.12
C ALA A 66 53.12 -3.46 -15.80
N MET A 67 54.02 -3.91 -14.92
CA MET A 67 54.08 -5.30 -14.49
C MET A 67 52.91 -5.66 -13.57
N THR A 68 52.50 -4.74 -12.69
CA THR A 68 51.29 -4.87 -11.86
C THR A 68 50.05 -5.03 -12.73
N ALA A 69 49.85 -4.14 -13.71
CA ALA A 69 48.72 -4.21 -14.64
C ALA A 69 48.69 -5.53 -15.44
N TYR A 70 49.85 -5.98 -15.94
CA TYR A 70 49.97 -7.24 -16.66
C TYR A 70 49.62 -8.46 -15.80
N ARG A 71 50.10 -8.52 -14.54
CA ARG A 71 49.78 -9.62 -13.61
C ARG A 71 48.31 -9.64 -13.23
N ILE A 72 47.71 -8.48 -12.97
CA ILE A 72 46.28 -8.36 -12.70
C ILE A 72 45.46 -8.85 -13.91
N LEU A 73 45.85 -8.47 -15.13
CA LEU A 73 45.20 -8.93 -16.35
C LEU A 73 45.28 -10.46 -16.50
N ILE A 74 46.47 -11.06 -16.29
CA ILE A 74 46.63 -12.52 -16.33
C ILE A 74 45.80 -13.21 -15.25
N ALA A 75 45.83 -12.70 -14.01
CA ALA A 75 45.05 -13.26 -12.91
C ALA A 75 43.55 -13.21 -13.22
N PHE A 76 43.08 -12.12 -13.83
CA PHE A 76 41.70 -11.99 -14.27
C PHE A 76 41.34 -12.98 -15.38
N LEU A 77 42.21 -13.14 -16.40
CA LEU A 77 42.01 -14.13 -17.46
C LEU A 77 42.00 -15.56 -16.92
N ALA A 78 42.89 -15.88 -15.98
CA ALA A 78 42.95 -17.18 -15.32
C ALA A 78 41.69 -17.45 -14.49
N LEU A 79 41.25 -16.47 -13.69
CA LEU A 79 40.01 -16.55 -12.93
C LEU A 79 38.79 -16.74 -13.85
N TYR A 80 38.73 -15.99 -14.95
CA TYR A 80 37.68 -16.10 -15.95
C TYR A 80 37.64 -17.51 -16.58
N LEU A 81 38.80 -18.07 -16.91
CA LEU A 81 38.91 -19.43 -17.43
C LEU A 81 38.48 -20.48 -16.40
N ILE A 82 38.86 -20.31 -15.12
CA ILE A 82 38.39 -21.16 -14.02
C ILE A 82 36.86 -21.08 -13.91
N LEU A 83 36.26 -19.89 -13.98
CA LEU A 83 34.81 -19.72 -13.94
C LEU A 83 34.11 -20.40 -15.11
N ILE A 84 34.67 -20.35 -16.32
CA ILE A 84 34.15 -21.09 -17.48
C ILE A 84 34.18 -22.59 -17.21
N ILE A 85 35.31 -23.12 -16.70
CA ILE A 85 35.43 -24.54 -16.38
C ILE A 85 34.41 -24.95 -15.32
N VAL A 86 34.29 -24.19 -14.23
CA VAL A 86 33.31 -24.44 -13.18
C VAL A 86 31.88 -24.38 -13.75
N GLY A 87 31.57 -23.38 -14.57
CA GLY A 87 30.27 -23.25 -15.23
C GLY A 87 29.96 -24.44 -16.14
N ALA A 88 30.94 -24.89 -16.94
CA ALA A 88 30.79 -26.06 -17.80
C ALA A 88 30.57 -27.35 -16.98
N VAL A 89 31.28 -27.53 -15.88
CA VAL A 89 31.08 -28.65 -14.95
C VAL A 89 29.70 -28.61 -14.33
N LEU A 90 29.25 -27.44 -13.83
CA LEU A 90 27.91 -27.27 -13.27
C LEU A 90 26.82 -27.54 -14.30
N LEU A 91 27.00 -27.10 -15.55
CA LEU A 91 26.07 -27.35 -16.64
C LEU A 91 26.01 -28.83 -17.01
N ALA A 92 27.16 -29.52 -17.05
CA ALA A 92 27.22 -30.96 -17.26
C ALA A 92 26.54 -31.74 -16.12
N VAL A 93 26.78 -31.34 -14.86
CA VAL A 93 26.09 -31.90 -13.69
C VAL A 93 24.59 -31.67 -13.77
N TYR A 94 24.16 -30.45 -14.11
CA TYR A 94 22.75 -30.12 -14.28
C TYR A 94 22.10 -30.93 -15.41
N ALA A 95 22.75 -31.07 -16.55
CA ALA A 95 22.29 -31.87 -17.67
C ALA A 95 22.17 -33.36 -17.30
N ALA A 96 23.15 -33.89 -16.56
CA ALA A 96 23.11 -35.25 -16.04
C ALA A 96 21.94 -35.44 -15.06
N ILE A 97 21.77 -34.51 -14.11
CA ILE A 97 20.64 -34.49 -13.17
C ILE A 97 19.30 -34.44 -13.92
N PHE A 98 19.18 -33.62 -14.94
CA PHE A 98 17.97 -33.47 -15.76
C PHE A 98 17.65 -34.74 -16.54
N ALA A 99 18.65 -35.36 -17.17
CA ALA A 99 18.51 -36.63 -17.89
C ALA A 99 18.06 -37.76 -16.94
N ILE A 100 18.65 -37.83 -15.75
CA ILE A 100 18.29 -38.80 -14.72
C ILE A 100 16.87 -38.53 -14.19
N SER A 101 16.47 -37.26 -14.04
CA SER A 101 15.16 -36.86 -13.54
C SER A 101 13.98 -37.25 -14.45
N GLN A 102 14.20 -37.66 -15.71
CA GLN A 102 13.12 -38.17 -16.55
C GLN A 102 12.60 -39.54 -16.07
N ASN A 103 13.40 -40.30 -15.32
CA ASN A 103 12.97 -41.54 -14.68
C ASN A 103 12.31 -41.24 -13.31
N LYS A 104 11.07 -41.70 -13.11
CA LYS A 104 10.31 -41.49 -11.85
C LYS A 104 11.07 -41.95 -10.60
N THR A 105 11.81 -43.06 -10.68
CA THR A 105 12.58 -43.60 -9.54
C THR A 105 13.78 -42.71 -9.25
N ALA A 106 14.52 -42.32 -10.28
CA ALA A 106 15.71 -41.50 -10.10
C ALA A 106 15.37 -40.05 -9.72
N HIS A 107 14.21 -39.54 -10.14
CA HIS A 107 13.66 -38.28 -9.63
C HIS A 107 13.39 -38.30 -8.11
N LYS A 108 12.88 -39.42 -7.58
CA LYS A 108 12.68 -39.59 -6.13
C LYS A 108 14.02 -39.62 -5.39
N ILE A 109 15.00 -40.37 -5.91
CA ILE A 109 16.35 -40.45 -5.32
C ILE A 109 17.02 -39.07 -5.34
N LEU A 110 16.95 -38.36 -6.47
CA LEU A 110 17.47 -37.00 -6.61
C LEU A 110 16.85 -36.04 -5.61
N LYS A 111 15.53 -36.07 -5.41
CA LYS A 111 14.85 -35.26 -4.39
C LYS A 111 15.39 -35.55 -2.99
N ILE A 112 15.55 -36.82 -2.62
CA ILE A 112 16.10 -37.22 -1.33
C ILE A 112 17.55 -36.71 -1.18
N SER A 113 18.39 -36.87 -2.21
CA SER A 113 19.77 -36.39 -2.21
C SER A 113 19.85 -34.87 -2.11
N LEU A 114 18.99 -34.12 -2.82
CA LEU A 114 18.90 -32.66 -2.69
C LEU A 114 18.49 -32.26 -1.28
N TYR A 115 17.46 -32.88 -0.70
CA TYR A 115 17.09 -32.62 0.69
C TYR A 115 18.23 -32.92 1.65
N LEU A 116 19.03 -33.97 1.41
CA LEU A 116 20.15 -34.34 2.26
C LEU A 116 21.33 -33.36 2.13
N ILE A 117 21.68 -32.94 0.91
CA ILE A 117 22.73 -31.95 0.63
C ILE A 117 22.35 -30.57 1.18
N PHE A 118 21.10 -30.14 1.00
CA PHE A 118 20.60 -28.86 1.49
C PHE A 118 20.10 -28.92 2.95
N SER A 119 20.08 -30.10 3.57
CA SER A 119 19.62 -30.26 4.96
C SER A 119 20.35 -29.36 5.95
N PRO A 120 21.69 -29.13 5.87
CA PRO A 120 22.35 -28.25 6.82
C PRO A 120 21.83 -26.81 6.71
N VAL A 121 21.59 -26.33 5.50
CA VAL A 121 21.05 -24.98 5.26
C VAL A 121 19.60 -24.87 5.77
N LEU A 122 18.77 -25.86 5.48
CA LEU A 122 17.39 -25.91 5.97
C LEU A 122 17.33 -26.00 7.51
N ILE A 123 18.24 -26.75 8.13
CA ILE A 123 18.38 -26.85 9.59
C ILE A 123 18.77 -25.50 10.17
N VAL A 124 19.74 -24.79 9.58
CA VAL A 124 20.14 -23.44 10.03
C VAL A 124 18.96 -22.46 9.93
N ILE A 125 18.23 -22.47 8.81
CA ILE A 125 17.01 -21.64 8.64
C ILE A 125 15.95 -22.01 9.69
N GLY A 126 15.75 -23.30 9.92
CA GLY A 126 14.80 -23.82 10.91
C GLY A 126 15.15 -23.42 12.33
N LEU A 127 16.42 -23.55 12.73
CA LEU A 127 16.94 -23.13 14.03
C LEU A 127 16.83 -21.61 14.20
N GLY A 128 17.11 -20.83 13.16
CA GLY A 128 16.91 -19.38 13.19
C GLY A 128 15.45 -18.99 13.42
N ARG A 129 14.50 -19.62 12.70
CA ARG A 129 13.06 -19.41 12.92
C ARG A 129 12.61 -19.85 14.31
N LEU A 130 13.11 -20.97 14.80
CA LEU A 130 12.81 -21.47 16.14
C LEU A 130 13.33 -20.51 17.22
N TYR A 131 14.56 -20.00 17.07
CA TYR A 131 15.14 -19.03 17.97
C TYR A 131 14.32 -17.73 18.03
N LEU A 132 13.92 -17.19 16.86
CA LEU A 132 13.04 -16.02 16.79
C LEU A 132 11.69 -16.29 17.46
N HIS A 133 11.10 -17.45 17.22
CA HIS A 133 9.84 -17.84 17.87
C HIS A 133 9.98 -17.97 19.39
N MET A 134 11.08 -18.53 19.88
CA MET A 134 11.36 -18.62 21.31
C MET A 134 11.57 -17.24 21.93
N LYS A 135 12.28 -16.34 21.25
CA LYS A 135 12.47 -14.94 21.68
C LYS A 135 11.13 -14.20 21.76
N ASP A 136 10.28 -14.33 20.74
CA ASP A 136 8.94 -13.74 20.69
C ASP A 136 8.05 -14.25 21.84
N LYS A 137 8.07 -15.58 22.07
CA LYS A 137 7.34 -16.20 23.19
C LYS A 137 7.88 -15.76 24.56
N LYS A 138 9.19 -15.57 24.69
CA LYS A 138 9.82 -15.07 25.92
C LYS A 138 9.40 -13.62 26.18
N TRP A 139 9.46 -12.76 25.16
CA TRP A 139 9.03 -11.37 25.27
C TRP A 139 7.55 -11.24 25.65
N LYS A 140 6.67 -12.02 25.02
CA LYS A 140 5.25 -12.09 25.39
C LYS A 140 5.01 -12.49 26.85
N LYS A 141 5.91 -13.27 27.45
CA LYS A 141 5.83 -13.67 28.87
C LYS A 141 6.39 -12.61 29.82
N GLU A 142 7.47 -11.94 29.44
CA GLU A 142 8.14 -10.93 30.25
C GLU A 142 7.33 -9.63 30.33
N ASP A 143 6.75 -9.20 29.21
CA ASP A 143 5.89 -8.02 29.13
C ASP A 143 4.72 -8.25 28.18
N PRO A 144 3.61 -8.85 28.65
CA PRO A 144 2.47 -9.13 27.79
C PRO A 144 1.78 -7.87 27.28
N HIS A 145 1.82 -6.76 28.04
CA HIS A 145 1.18 -5.51 27.66
C HIS A 145 2.00 -4.77 26.59
N GLY A 146 3.32 -4.62 26.78
CA GLY A 146 4.18 -4.01 25.77
C GLY A 146 4.26 -4.85 24.48
N TYR A 147 4.24 -6.19 24.60
CA TYR A 147 4.15 -7.06 23.43
C TYR A 147 2.84 -6.86 22.65
N ALA A 148 1.71 -6.82 23.35
CA ALA A 148 0.41 -6.59 22.73
C ALA A 148 0.35 -5.21 22.05
N GLU A 149 0.92 -4.19 22.69
CA GLU A 149 1.01 -2.84 22.13
C GLU A 149 1.89 -2.78 20.88
N VAL A 150 3.07 -3.42 20.87
CA VAL A 150 3.90 -3.46 19.65
C VAL A 150 3.20 -4.22 18.53
N LYS A 151 2.56 -5.36 18.82
CA LYS A 151 1.80 -6.09 17.80
C LYS A 151 0.60 -5.32 17.29
N ARG A 152 -0.05 -4.54 18.15
CA ARG A 152 -1.10 -3.59 17.77
C ARG A 152 -0.53 -2.53 16.83
N LEU A 153 0.57 -1.88 17.18
CA LEU A 153 1.22 -0.85 16.37
C LEU A 153 1.78 -1.37 15.04
N GLU A 154 2.23 -2.62 14.98
CA GLU A 154 2.67 -3.29 13.74
C GLU A 154 1.49 -3.57 12.79
N LYS A 155 0.28 -3.75 13.31
CA LYS A 155 -0.93 -4.02 12.50
C LYS A 155 -1.22 -2.81 11.60
N ASN A 156 -1.21 -3.06 10.29
CA ASN A 156 -1.46 -2.04 9.25
C ASN A 156 -0.49 -0.84 9.28
N ARG A 157 0.65 -0.93 9.97
CA ARG A 157 1.60 0.19 10.13
C ARG A 157 1.93 0.88 8.81
N ASP A 158 2.44 0.11 7.85
CA ASP A 158 2.90 0.63 6.56
C ASP A 158 1.77 1.35 5.79
N VAL A 159 0.58 0.78 5.82
CA VAL A 159 -0.60 1.33 5.13
C VAL A 159 -1.06 2.62 5.80
N ILE A 160 -1.08 2.65 7.13
CA ILE A 160 -1.43 3.84 7.91
C ILE A 160 -0.41 4.96 7.68
N GLU A 161 0.88 4.64 7.67
CA GLU A 161 1.94 5.62 7.39
C GLU A 161 1.77 6.21 5.98
N ILE A 162 1.48 5.39 4.97
CA ILE A 162 1.17 5.89 3.61
C ILE A 162 -0.03 6.84 3.67
N MET A 163 -1.18 6.41 4.22
CA MET A 163 -2.39 7.27 4.27
C MET A 163 -2.16 8.60 5.02
N LYS A 164 -1.30 8.59 6.04
CA LYS A 164 -0.98 9.80 6.82
C LYS A 164 -0.19 10.84 6.04
N TYR A 165 0.66 10.44 5.11
CA TYR A 165 1.66 11.33 4.51
C TYR A 165 1.60 11.39 2.97
N GLU A 166 0.84 10.51 2.33
CA GLU A 166 0.67 10.49 0.88
C GLU A 166 0.10 11.82 0.36
N GLY A 167 0.75 12.36 -0.67
CA GLY A 167 0.39 13.63 -1.31
C GLY A 167 0.55 14.89 -0.45
N CYS A 168 1.13 14.77 0.75
CA CYS A 168 1.42 15.91 1.62
C CYS A 168 2.79 16.53 1.31
N GLU A 169 2.92 17.84 1.56
CA GLU A 169 4.23 18.50 1.63
C GLU A 169 5.04 17.99 2.83
N GLU A 170 6.37 18.13 2.77
CA GLU A 170 7.27 17.70 3.85
C GLU A 170 6.87 18.35 5.19
N GLY A 171 6.72 17.52 6.23
CA GLY A 171 6.30 17.96 7.57
C GLY A 171 4.78 18.15 7.75
N LYS A 172 3.97 18.02 6.70
CA LYS A 172 2.50 18.00 6.81
C LYS A 172 1.96 16.58 6.86
N SER A 173 0.74 16.42 7.37
CA SER A 173 0.04 15.13 7.41
C SER A 173 -1.44 15.31 7.07
N ASN A 174 -2.06 14.23 6.59
CA ASN A 174 -3.49 14.13 6.33
C ASN A 174 -4.33 13.97 7.61
N ILE A 175 -3.72 13.98 8.81
CA ILE A 175 -4.45 13.83 10.07
C ILE A 175 -5.22 15.12 10.36
N LEU A 176 -6.52 14.98 10.64
CA LEU A 176 -7.40 16.06 11.07
C LEU A 176 -7.47 16.13 12.59
N ASP A 177 -7.62 17.34 13.12
CA ASP A 177 -8.07 17.52 14.51
C ASP A 177 -9.51 17.03 14.68
N HIS A 178 -9.87 16.59 15.88
CA HIS A 178 -11.21 16.09 16.19
C HIS A 178 -12.30 17.11 15.87
N LYS A 179 -12.05 18.41 16.11
CA LYS A 179 -13.02 19.47 15.80
C LYS A 179 -13.23 19.62 14.30
N GLU A 180 -12.16 19.56 13.51
CA GLU A 180 -12.24 19.64 12.05
C GLU A 180 -12.94 18.39 11.47
N ALA A 181 -12.60 17.21 11.97
CA ALA A 181 -13.26 15.97 11.61
C ALA A 181 -14.77 16.02 11.93
N TYR A 182 -15.15 16.53 13.11
CA TYR A 182 -16.54 16.73 13.49
C TYR A 182 -17.26 17.64 12.50
N GLN A 183 -16.69 18.80 12.17
CA GLN A 183 -17.30 19.75 11.23
C GLN A 183 -17.51 19.15 9.84
N ARG A 184 -16.56 18.33 9.36
CA ARG A 184 -16.66 17.67 8.06
C ARG A 184 -17.64 16.50 8.04
N LEU A 185 -17.80 15.82 9.16
CA LEU A 185 -18.79 14.74 9.29
C LEU A 185 -20.19 15.30 9.54
N ASN A 186 -20.32 16.40 10.30
CA ASN A 186 -21.59 17.03 10.68
C ASN A 186 -22.23 17.81 9.51
N ARG A 187 -22.62 17.09 8.48
CA ARG A 187 -23.25 17.62 7.27
C ARG A 187 -24.21 16.59 6.67
N LEU A 188 -25.10 17.02 5.78
CA LEU A 188 -25.93 16.08 5.04
C LEU A 188 -25.11 15.38 3.96
N PRO A 189 -25.19 14.04 3.83
CA PRO A 189 -24.56 13.35 2.72
C PRO A 189 -25.26 13.72 1.41
N THR A 190 -24.55 13.64 0.28
CA THR A 190 -25.08 13.91 -1.07
C THR A 190 -24.69 12.78 -2.01
N GLU A 191 -25.53 12.46 -3.01
CA GLU A 191 -25.20 11.44 -4.00
C GLU A 191 -23.96 11.83 -4.81
N GLY A 192 -23.07 10.87 -5.06
CA GLY A 192 -21.80 11.10 -5.77
C GLY A 192 -20.73 11.85 -4.95
N ASP A 193 -21.08 12.33 -3.75
CA ASP A 193 -20.11 12.89 -2.81
C ASP A 193 -19.21 11.79 -2.25
N HIS A 194 -17.91 11.96 -2.44
CA HIS A 194 -16.85 11.05 -2.02
C HIS A 194 -15.93 11.67 -0.95
N PHE A 195 -16.32 12.79 -0.33
CA PHE A 195 -15.61 13.42 0.78
C PHE A 195 -15.88 12.68 2.10
N PHE A 196 -15.59 11.38 2.12
CA PHE A 196 -15.56 10.57 3.32
C PHE A 196 -14.28 10.85 4.12
N LEU A 197 -14.30 10.57 5.42
CA LEU A 197 -13.09 10.54 6.24
C LEU A 197 -12.69 9.09 6.52
N ILE A 198 -11.41 8.87 6.81
CA ILE A 198 -10.91 7.56 7.23
C ILE A 198 -10.58 7.60 8.72
N GLY A 199 -11.31 6.84 9.53
CA GLY A 199 -11.04 6.68 10.95
C GLY A 199 -10.15 5.47 11.19
N VAL A 200 -9.09 5.63 11.99
CA VAL A 200 -8.26 4.52 12.45
C VAL A 200 -8.47 4.32 13.94
N THR A 201 -8.97 3.15 14.34
CA THR A 201 -9.21 2.84 15.76
C THR A 201 -7.91 2.58 16.51
N TYR A 202 -7.99 2.55 17.84
CA TYR A 202 -6.89 2.10 18.68
C TYR A 202 -6.45 0.66 18.31
N ASP A 203 -7.31 -0.21 17.81
CA ASP A 203 -6.90 -1.54 17.35
C ASP A 203 -6.30 -1.56 15.92
N ARG A 204 -5.91 -0.38 15.41
CA ARG A 204 -5.38 -0.14 14.05
C ARG A 204 -6.30 -0.70 12.97
N GLU A 205 -7.61 -0.68 13.23
CA GLU A 205 -8.62 -1.05 12.24
C GLU A 205 -9.03 0.21 11.48
N ILE A 206 -9.19 0.06 10.17
CA ILE A 206 -9.42 1.18 9.27
C ILE A 206 -10.90 1.18 8.89
N TYR A 207 -11.55 2.33 9.07
CA TYR A 207 -12.95 2.54 8.79
C TYR A 207 -13.16 3.76 7.89
N MET A 208 -14.11 3.68 6.99
CA MET A 208 -14.65 4.82 6.25
C MET A 208 -15.81 5.41 7.04
N LEU A 209 -15.71 6.69 7.39
CA LEU A 209 -16.68 7.41 8.21
C LEU A 209 -17.66 8.16 7.31
N PHE A 210 -18.95 7.98 7.56
CA PHE A 210 -19.99 8.56 6.71
C PHE A 210 -20.40 9.93 7.23
N PRO A 211 -20.53 10.95 6.36
CA PRO A 211 -21.08 12.23 6.76
C PRO A 211 -22.56 12.10 7.11
N ARG A 212 -22.98 12.81 8.16
CA ARG A 212 -24.35 12.85 8.69
C ARG A 212 -24.50 13.97 9.72
N PRO A 213 -25.72 14.46 9.96
CA PRO A 213 -26.00 15.37 11.08
C PRO A 213 -25.72 14.67 12.42
N LEU A 214 -24.68 15.10 13.13
CA LEU A 214 -24.23 14.51 14.39
C LEU A 214 -24.91 15.15 15.62
N ASP A 215 -25.29 16.43 15.51
CA ASP A 215 -25.98 17.15 16.59
C ASP A 215 -27.42 16.66 16.83
N ILE A 216 -28.01 15.99 15.84
CA ILE A 216 -29.42 15.57 15.90
C ILE A 216 -29.57 14.24 16.62
N LYS A 217 -30.18 14.28 17.80
CA LYS A 217 -30.49 13.09 18.61
C LYS A 217 -31.84 12.50 18.22
N THR A 218 -31.86 11.58 17.25
CA THR A 218 -33.03 10.73 16.99
C THR A 218 -32.73 9.25 17.18
N SER A 219 -33.78 8.42 17.23
CA SER A 219 -33.68 6.97 17.39
C SER A 219 -32.88 6.30 16.27
N MET A 220 -32.88 6.87 15.06
CA MET A 220 -32.07 6.35 13.96
C MET A 220 -30.58 6.69 14.11
N TYR A 221 -30.24 7.67 14.94
CA TYR A 221 -29.11 8.55 14.65
C TYR A 221 -28.42 9.17 15.88
N SER A 222 -28.52 8.54 17.05
CA SER A 222 -28.17 9.10 18.37
C SER A 222 -26.69 9.48 18.59
N GLY A 223 -26.18 10.50 17.90
CA GLY A 223 -24.82 11.05 18.08
C GLY A 223 -23.68 10.12 17.61
N TYR A 224 -24.01 8.97 17.02
CA TYR A 224 -23.02 8.02 16.52
C TYR A 224 -22.69 8.27 15.06
N ILE A 225 -21.43 8.05 14.73
CA ILE A 225 -20.92 8.00 13.36
C ILE A 225 -21.20 6.61 12.81
N LEU A 226 -21.73 6.59 11.60
CA LEU A 226 -21.81 5.37 10.81
C LEU A 226 -20.48 5.16 10.11
N ALA A 227 -19.95 3.94 10.21
CA ALA A 227 -18.65 3.61 9.67
C ALA A 227 -18.65 2.22 9.02
N GLU A 228 -17.94 2.08 7.90
CA GLU A 228 -17.73 0.81 7.21
C GLU A 228 -16.27 0.40 7.31
N LYS A 229 -16.01 -0.85 7.70
CA LYS A 229 -14.64 -1.37 7.81
C LYS A 229 -14.01 -1.53 6.43
N VAL A 230 -12.83 -0.94 6.23
CA VAL A 230 -12.10 -0.98 4.97
C VAL A 230 -10.88 -1.86 5.11
N ARG A 231 -10.71 -2.81 4.17
CA ARG A 231 -9.45 -3.56 4.04
C ARG A 231 -8.56 -2.82 3.05
N VAL A 232 -7.53 -2.18 3.58
CA VAL A 232 -6.51 -1.48 2.78
C VAL A 232 -5.22 -2.29 2.80
N LYS A 233 -4.60 -2.46 1.63
CA LYS A 233 -3.31 -3.12 1.48
C LYS A 233 -2.38 -2.28 0.61
N LYS A 234 -1.08 -2.31 0.92
CA LYS A 234 -0.06 -1.77 0.02
C LYS A 234 0.00 -2.62 -1.24
N TYR A 235 -0.09 -1.97 -2.39
CA TYR A 235 0.06 -2.61 -3.69
C TYR A 235 1.52 -3.03 -3.90
N ASN A 236 1.72 -4.24 -4.42
CA ASN A 236 3.02 -4.73 -4.82
C ASN A 236 2.96 -5.21 -6.26
N HIS A 237 3.58 -4.45 -7.17
CA HIS A 237 3.63 -4.74 -8.61
C HIS A 237 4.19 -6.13 -8.97
N LEU A 238 4.98 -6.74 -8.09
CA LEU A 238 5.53 -8.09 -8.31
C LEU A 238 4.53 -9.20 -7.98
N THR A 239 3.60 -8.97 -7.07
CA THR A 239 2.71 -10.01 -6.53
C THR A 239 1.24 -9.76 -6.84
N ASP A 240 0.84 -8.51 -7.01
CA ASP A 240 -0.54 -8.10 -7.22
C ASP A 240 -0.82 -7.92 -8.71
N LYS A 241 -1.88 -8.58 -9.19
CA LYS A 241 -2.34 -8.39 -10.57
C LYS A 241 -2.72 -6.92 -10.78
N PRO A 242 -2.30 -6.29 -11.89
CA PRO A 242 -2.74 -4.95 -12.21
C PRO A 242 -4.27 -4.92 -12.28
N ILE A 243 -4.88 -3.97 -11.56
CA ILE A 243 -6.32 -3.74 -11.60
C ILE A 243 -6.56 -2.79 -12.78
N GLY A 244 -6.70 -3.35 -13.99
CA GLY A 244 -6.94 -2.59 -15.23
C GLY A 244 -5.71 -2.39 -16.12
N GLN A 245 -5.80 -1.45 -17.07
CA GLN A 245 -4.77 -1.12 -18.07
C GLN A 245 -3.80 -0.01 -17.63
N LEU A 246 -3.96 0.56 -16.44
CA LEU A 246 -3.12 1.66 -15.94
C LEU A 246 -1.98 1.11 -15.10
N GLU A 247 -0.73 1.50 -15.43
CA GLU A 247 0.43 1.27 -14.58
C GLU A 247 0.24 2.02 -13.26
N ARG A 248 0.37 1.31 -12.13
CA ARG A 248 0.29 1.89 -10.79
C ARG A 248 1.69 2.14 -10.25
N GLU A 249 1.86 3.26 -9.55
CA GLU A 249 3.10 3.55 -8.84
C GLU A 249 3.39 2.51 -7.74
N PRO A 250 4.67 2.25 -7.41
CA PRO A 250 5.08 1.24 -6.43
C PRO A 250 4.64 1.54 -4.98
N ILE A 251 4.10 2.72 -4.70
CA ILE A 251 3.54 3.12 -3.40
C ILE A 251 2.02 3.36 -3.54
N SER A 252 1.31 2.46 -4.22
CA SER A 252 -0.15 2.55 -4.33
C SER A 252 -0.88 1.74 -3.25
N LEU A 253 -2.12 2.09 -2.97
CA LEU A 253 -3.02 1.40 -2.05
C LEU A 253 -4.13 0.67 -2.82
N VAL A 254 -4.50 -0.52 -2.33
CA VAL A 254 -5.68 -1.27 -2.79
C VAL A 254 -6.68 -1.33 -1.66
N CYS A 255 -7.86 -0.76 -1.91
CA CYS A 255 -8.97 -0.74 -0.97
C CYS A 255 -10.05 -1.75 -1.37
N ARG A 256 -10.54 -2.52 -0.40
CA ARG A 256 -11.74 -3.33 -0.53
C ARG A 256 -12.66 -3.08 0.65
N PHE A 257 -13.89 -2.68 0.35
CA PHE A 257 -14.97 -2.62 1.31
C PHE A 257 -15.43 -4.04 1.63
N ILE A 258 -15.71 -4.32 2.91
CA ILE A 258 -16.05 -5.69 3.33
C ILE A 258 -17.45 -6.06 2.84
N ARG A 259 -18.37 -5.10 2.75
CA ARG A 259 -19.72 -5.29 2.22
C ARG A 259 -19.90 -4.61 0.86
N THR A 260 -20.49 -5.34 -0.09
CA THR A 260 -20.92 -4.80 -1.39
C THR A 260 -22.44 -4.72 -1.51
N ASP A 261 -23.15 -5.38 -0.60
CA ASP A 261 -24.60 -5.52 -0.50
C ASP A 261 -25.07 -4.87 0.80
N TRP A 262 -25.57 -3.65 0.67
CA TRP A 262 -25.95 -2.83 1.82
C TRP A 262 -27.46 -2.93 2.01
N ASN A 263 -27.88 -3.64 3.06
CA ASN A 263 -29.26 -3.68 3.51
C ASN A 263 -29.43 -2.74 4.71
N PRO A 264 -30.15 -1.61 4.58
CA PRO A 264 -30.34 -0.66 5.68
C PRO A 264 -31.12 -1.25 6.88
N LYS A 265 -31.73 -2.44 6.74
CA LYS A 265 -32.39 -3.15 7.86
C LYS A 265 -31.46 -4.10 8.64
N GLU A 266 -30.32 -4.47 8.05
CA GLU A 266 -29.32 -5.40 8.63
C GLU A 266 -28.02 -4.65 8.96
N MET A 267 -28.15 -3.40 9.40
CA MET A 267 -27.02 -2.55 9.77
C MET A 267 -26.27 -3.15 10.97
N ASP A 268 -25.28 -4.01 10.72
CA ASP A 268 -24.08 -4.12 11.56
C ASP A 268 -23.14 -2.93 11.28
N VAL A 269 -23.71 -1.74 11.08
CA VAL A 269 -22.93 -0.52 11.04
C VAL A 269 -22.61 -0.24 12.49
N LEU A 270 -21.34 -0.35 12.86
CA LEU A 270 -20.90 -0.11 14.23
C LEU A 270 -21.19 1.35 14.57
N PRO A 271 -22.15 1.66 15.45
CA PRO A 271 -22.30 3.02 15.94
C PRO A 271 -21.03 3.33 16.72
N THR A 272 -20.27 4.30 16.23
CA THR A 272 -18.99 4.70 16.83
C THR A 272 -19.02 6.16 17.23
N SER A 273 -18.30 6.51 18.28
CA SER A 273 -18.00 7.88 18.64
C SER A 273 -16.70 8.32 17.97
N LEU A 274 -16.50 9.63 17.76
CA LEU A 274 -15.20 10.15 17.34
C LEU A 274 -14.06 9.74 18.28
N SER A 275 -14.38 9.57 19.57
CA SER A 275 -13.43 9.14 20.60
C SER A 275 -12.90 7.72 20.41
N ASP A 276 -13.56 6.90 19.60
CA ASP A 276 -13.16 5.51 19.37
C ASP A 276 -12.00 5.39 18.37
N TYR A 277 -11.66 6.51 17.72
CA TYR A 277 -10.60 6.62 16.72
C TYR A 277 -9.34 7.24 17.34
N GLU A 278 -8.19 6.59 17.13
CA GLU A 278 -6.87 7.09 17.53
C GLU A 278 -6.49 8.33 16.71
N PHE A 279 -6.86 8.34 15.42
CA PHE A 279 -6.74 9.51 14.54
C PHE A 279 -7.68 9.38 13.34
N ILE A 280 -7.97 10.53 12.72
CA ILE A 280 -8.86 10.66 11.57
C ILE A 280 -8.07 11.27 10.41
N ILE A 281 -8.17 10.65 9.24
CA ILE A 281 -7.40 10.98 8.05
C ILE A 281 -8.33 11.55 6.97
N ASP A 282 -7.91 12.64 6.37
CA ASP A 282 -8.51 13.21 5.17
C ASP A 282 -7.90 12.57 3.90
N PRO A 283 -8.68 11.83 3.10
CA PRO A 283 -8.16 11.15 1.92
C PRO A 283 -7.88 12.08 0.73
N LYS A 284 -8.11 13.41 0.84
CA LYS A 284 -8.04 14.36 -0.29
C LYS A 284 -6.72 14.36 -1.08
N HIS A 285 -5.62 13.89 -0.49
CA HIS A 285 -4.30 13.86 -1.10
C HIS A 285 -3.87 12.46 -1.58
N SER A 286 -4.70 11.44 -1.35
CA SER A 286 -4.44 10.06 -1.80
C SER A 286 -5.33 9.72 -2.98
N GLU A 287 -4.75 9.65 -4.18
CA GLU A 287 -5.50 9.35 -5.41
C GLU A 287 -6.17 7.98 -5.34
N ASP A 288 -5.47 6.97 -4.80
CA ASP A 288 -6.00 5.61 -4.65
C ASP A 288 -7.22 5.55 -3.73
N LEU A 289 -7.17 6.26 -2.59
CA LEU A 289 -8.32 6.36 -1.69
C LEU A 289 -9.47 7.08 -2.40
N ILE A 290 -9.22 8.20 -3.07
CA ILE A 290 -10.26 8.94 -3.79
C ILE A 290 -10.95 8.08 -4.85
N VAL A 291 -10.19 7.31 -5.63
CA VAL A 291 -10.75 6.41 -6.65
C VAL A 291 -11.65 5.35 -6.01
N ALA A 292 -11.19 4.73 -4.91
CA ALA A 292 -12.00 3.74 -4.19
C ALA A 292 -13.28 4.35 -3.60
N LEU A 293 -13.17 5.54 -3.00
CA LEU A 293 -14.29 6.27 -2.40
C LEU A 293 -15.31 6.74 -3.45
N LYS A 294 -14.87 7.18 -4.63
CA LYS A 294 -15.75 7.48 -5.77
C LYS A 294 -16.51 6.25 -6.25
N GLY A 295 -15.84 5.10 -6.30
CA GLY A 295 -16.49 3.83 -6.62
C GLY A 295 -17.56 3.46 -5.59
N PHE A 296 -17.32 3.73 -4.30
CA PHE A 296 -18.32 3.52 -3.26
C PHE A 296 -19.49 4.52 -3.34
N ALA A 297 -19.19 5.81 -3.57
CA ALA A 297 -20.19 6.87 -3.64
C ALA A 297 -21.21 6.72 -4.77
N THR A 298 -20.87 5.95 -5.82
CA THR A 298 -21.79 5.64 -6.93
C THR A 298 -22.56 4.34 -6.73
N ALA A 299 -22.29 3.58 -5.67
CA ALA A 299 -22.98 2.34 -5.38
C ALA A 299 -24.40 2.60 -4.86
N LYS A 300 -25.38 1.84 -5.36
CA LYS A 300 -26.80 1.88 -4.93
C LYS A 300 -27.00 1.85 -3.41
N PRO A 301 -26.29 0.99 -2.64
CA PRO A 301 -26.14 1.12 -1.19
C PRO A 301 -26.05 2.53 -0.61
N TYR A 302 -25.11 3.32 -1.12
CA TYR A 302 -24.82 4.63 -0.60
C TYR A 302 -25.93 5.62 -0.98
N SER A 303 -26.45 5.55 -2.21
CA SER A 303 -27.64 6.33 -2.60
C SER A 303 -28.83 6.10 -1.66
N LEU A 304 -29.10 4.86 -1.27
CA LEU A 304 -30.15 4.54 -0.31
C LEU A 304 -29.87 5.15 1.08
N TYR A 305 -28.62 5.12 1.52
CA TYR A 305 -28.19 5.81 2.74
C TYR A 305 -28.42 7.32 2.65
N VAL A 306 -28.00 7.95 1.57
CA VAL A 306 -28.17 9.39 1.32
C VAL A 306 -29.66 9.76 1.39
N TYR A 307 -30.50 9.06 0.63
CA TYR A 307 -31.94 9.29 0.61
C TYR A 307 -32.57 9.16 2.00
N MET A 308 -32.22 8.10 2.74
CA MET A 308 -32.75 7.85 4.08
C MET A 308 -32.38 8.98 5.05
N VAL A 309 -31.11 9.39 5.08
CA VAL A 309 -30.63 10.45 5.98
C VAL A 309 -31.27 11.80 5.63
N GLN A 310 -31.27 12.18 4.36
CA GLN A 310 -31.86 13.44 3.89
C GLN A 310 -33.37 13.49 4.17
N SER A 311 -34.11 12.43 3.81
CA SER A 311 -35.56 12.39 4.00
C SER A 311 -35.93 12.46 5.47
N HIS A 312 -35.22 11.71 6.34
CA HIS A 312 -35.45 11.79 7.77
C HIS A 312 -35.14 13.20 8.32
N TYR A 313 -34.03 13.82 7.88
CA TYR A 313 -33.65 15.18 8.29
C TYR A 313 -34.74 16.20 7.95
N PHE A 314 -35.11 16.29 6.66
CA PHE A 314 -36.06 17.28 6.19
C PHE A 314 -37.47 17.05 6.76
N ASN A 315 -37.97 15.81 6.74
CA ASN A 315 -39.31 15.51 7.29
C ASN A 315 -39.39 15.84 8.79
N SER A 316 -38.33 15.56 9.56
CA SER A 316 -38.29 15.89 10.98
C SER A 316 -38.25 17.41 11.20
N LYS A 317 -37.44 18.12 10.40
CA LYS A 317 -37.36 19.58 10.47
C LYS A 317 -38.68 20.24 10.10
N ASP A 318 -39.33 19.80 9.02
CA ASP A 318 -40.61 20.33 8.56
C ASP A 318 -41.73 20.05 9.57
N ARG A 319 -41.70 18.88 10.23
CA ARG A 319 -42.63 18.60 11.34
C ARG A 319 -42.44 19.59 12.49
N LEU A 320 -41.21 19.86 12.92
CA LEU A 320 -40.93 20.85 13.96
C LEU A 320 -41.40 22.25 13.54
N MET A 321 -41.16 22.63 12.28
CA MET A 321 -41.64 23.91 11.74
C MET A 321 -43.16 24.00 11.72
N ASN A 322 -43.86 22.91 11.41
CA ASN A 322 -45.32 22.85 11.44
C ASN A 322 -45.87 22.85 12.87
N GLU A 323 -45.17 22.23 13.84
CA GLU A 323 -45.50 22.33 15.26
C GLU A 323 -45.44 23.79 15.74
N LEU A 324 -44.40 24.54 15.35
CA LEU A 324 -44.25 25.96 15.67
C LEU A 324 -45.31 26.89 15.06
N LYS A 325 -46.04 26.44 14.03
CA LYS A 325 -47.11 27.20 13.35
C LYS A 325 -48.49 26.97 13.95
N LYS A 326 -48.66 26.04 14.89
CA LYS A 326 -49.97 25.75 15.51
C LYS A 326 -50.43 26.94 16.36
N GLU A 327 -51.68 27.34 16.21
CA GLU A 327 -52.26 28.47 16.95
C GLU A 327 -52.32 28.22 18.46
N ASP A 328 -52.54 26.97 18.89
CA ASP A 328 -52.73 26.58 20.30
C ASP A 328 -51.49 25.93 20.95
N ILE A 329 -50.27 26.21 20.47
CA ILE A 329 -49.06 25.61 21.06
C ILE A 329 -48.75 26.19 22.46
N SER A 330 -48.50 25.31 23.44
CA SER A 330 -48.08 25.77 24.76
C SER A 330 -46.65 26.35 24.72
N LYS A 331 -46.33 27.26 25.66
CA LYS A 331 -44.98 27.85 25.74
C LYS A 331 -43.89 26.80 25.88
N GLU A 332 -44.12 25.76 26.67
CA GLU A 332 -43.15 24.69 26.91
C GLU A 332 -42.90 23.87 25.64
N GLU A 333 -43.95 23.55 24.88
CA GLU A 333 -43.84 22.88 23.59
C GLU A 333 -43.12 23.74 22.55
N PHE A 334 -43.43 25.04 22.51
CA PHE A 334 -42.76 25.99 21.64
C PHE A 334 -41.25 26.06 21.95
N ASP A 335 -40.89 26.28 23.21
CA ASP A 335 -39.50 26.36 23.65
C ASP A 335 -38.75 25.03 23.38
N GLY A 336 -39.44 23.90 23.54
CA GLY A 336 -38.93 22.57 23.21
C GLY A 336 -38.68 22.37 21.72
N ALA A 337 -39.62 22.78 20.86
CA ALA A 337 -39.49 22.70 19.40
C ALA A 337 -38.39 23.63 18.87
N VAL A 338 -38.31 24.88 19.38
CA VAL A 338 -37.23 25.82 19.05
C VAL A 338 -35.86 25.25 19.45
N ARG A 339 -35.75 24.65 20.64
CA ARG A 339 -34.50 24.04 21.10
C ARG A 339 -34.07 22.89 20.18
N LYS A 340 -34.98 21.99 19.81
CA LYS A 340 -34.69 20.92 18.85
C LYS A 340 -34.32 21.45 17.48
N LEU A 341 -35.03 22.48 16.99
CA LEU A 341 -34.79 23.06 15.68
C LEU A 341 -33.39 23.69 15.57
N LYS A 342 -32.83 24.22 16.66
CA LYS A 342 -31.43 24.73 16.69
C LYS A 342 -30.40 23.65 16.37
N ASP A 343 -30.69 22.39 16.68
CA ASP A 343 -29.80 21.27 16.36
C ASP A 343 -29.85 20.90 14.86
N TYR A 344 -30.87 21.37 14.12
CA TYR A 344 -30.99 21.21 12.66
C TYR A 344 -30.34 22.38 11.91
N ASN A 345 -29.02 22.52 12.12
CA ASN A 345 -28.20 23.59 11.52
C ASN A 345 -26.92 23.02 10.91
N VAL A 346 -27.06 22.16 9.90
CA VAL A 346 -25.92 21.59 9.16
C VAL A 346 -25.43 22.53 8.07
N ALA A 347 -24.12 22.62 7.89
CA ALA A 347 -23.47 23.65 7.07
C ALA A 347 -23.87 23.64 5.57
N ASN A 348 -24.31 22.50 5.04
CA ASN A 348 -24.66 22.33 3.63
C ASN A 348 -26.17 22.16 3.40
N GLU A 349 -27.02 22.52 4.36
CA GLU A 349 -28.47 22.28 4.26
C GLU A 349 -29.10 22.86 3.00
N ASP A 350 -28.87 24.14 2.71
CA ASP A 350 -29.54 24.85 1.63
C ASP A 350 -29.26 24.21 0.25
N ILE A 351 -28.00 23.83 0.03
CA ILE A 351 -27.55 23.16 -1.19
C ILE A 351 -28.22 21.79 -1.31
N VAL A 352 -28.24 21.02 -0.23
CA VAL A 352 -28.82 19.68 -0.24
C VAL A 352 -30.34 19.72 -0.38
N ARG A 353 -31.02 20.70 0.24
CA ARG A 353 -32.46 20.92 0.11
C ARG A 353 -32.84 21.19 -1.34
N TYR A 354 -32.10 22.08 -2.01
CA TYR A 354 -32.31 22.38 -3.44
C TYR A 354 -32.21 21.13 -4.33
N ILE A 355 -31.20 20.27 -4.09
CA ILE A 355 -31.02 19.00 -4.81
C ILE A 355 -32.18 18.04 -4.52
N TRP A 356 -32.55 17.91 -3.24
CA TRP A 356 -33.58 16.99 -2.77
C TRP A 356 -34.97 17.33 -3.34
N GLU A 357 -35.36 18.60 -3.29
CA GLU A 357 -36.63 19.09 -3.86
C GLU A 357 -36.68 18.92 -5.38
N GLY A 358 -35.55 19.18 -6.07
CA GLY A 358 -35.44 18.99 -7.52
C GLY A 358 -35.56 17.53 -7.97
N ASN A 359 -35.12 16.57 -7.15
CA ASN A 359 -35.24 15.14 -7.43
C ASN A 359 -36.66 14.61 -7.19
N ASN A 360 -37.32 15.02 -6.09
CA ASN A 360 -38.69 14.63 -5.81
C ASN A 360 -39.67 15.08 -6.91
N TYR A 361 -39.41 16.23 -7.53
CA TYR A 361 -40.21 16.71 -8.66
C TYR A 361 -40.14 15.77 -9.87
N LYS A 362 -38.99 15.13 -10.12
CA LYS A 362 -38.81 14.19 -11.24
C LYS A 362 -39.50 12.85 -11.05
N GLU A 363 -39.72 12.41 -9.81
CA GLU A 363 -40.45 11.16 -9.53
C GLU A 363 -41.98 11.36 -9.56
N SER A 364 -42.45 12.61 -9.50
CA SER A 364 -43.87 12.97 -9.54
C SER A 364 -44.44 13.24 -10.94
N ILE A 365 -43.58 13.24 -11.96
CA ILE A 365 -43.91 13.36 -13.40
C ILE A 365 -43.71 11.99 -14.04
#